data_AF-A0A2R7K0U6-F1
#
_entry.id   AF-A0A2R7K0U6-F1
#
_cell.length_a   1.000
_cell.length_b   1.000
_cell.length_c   1.000
_cell.angle_alpha   90.00
_cell.angle_beta   90.00
_cell.angle_gamma   90.00
#
_symmetry.space_group_name_H-M   'P 1'
#
loop_
_entity.id
_entity.type
_entity.pdbx_description
1 polymer ?
#
loop_
_entity_poly.entity_id
_entity_poly.type
_entity_poly.pdbx_seq_one_letter_code
_entity_poly.pdbx_strand_id
1 'polypeptide(L)'
;NCIGDTFQFLGVPTILFEAGHFPNDYEREITRKFIFFSLISSFELISENVLVDNRINDYLNISQNKVVFYDFMYKNIKINYDGIEIITNFVAQYKEELIENKIHFNAYIIEVGELENYFGHYEYDGKEAIYSDDLSNFPKLNQKADFYLNKNVKFVNGLIKS
;
A
#
# COMPACT_ATOMS: atom_id res chain seq x y z
N ASN A 1 16.06 -7.25 -14.73
CA ASN A 1 15.43 -7.58 -16.01
C ASN A 1 14.21 -8.42 -15.74
N CYS A 2 13.02 -7.85 -15.95
CA CYS A 2 11.77 -8.54 -15.71
C CYS A 2 11.51 -9.54 -16.84
N ILE A 3 10.80 -10.63 -16.55
CA ILE A 3 10.56 -11.68 -17.54
C ILE A 3 9.71 -11.17 -18.72
N GLY A 4 8.78 -10.24 -18.46
CA GLY A 4 7.94 -9.61 -19.48
C GLY A 4 8.75 -8.82 -20.51
N ASP A 5 9.70 -7.99 -20.07
CA ASP A 5 10.57 -7.21 -20.96
C ASP A 5 11.37 -8.11 -21.90
N THR A 6 11.80 -9.27 -21.38
CA THR A 6 12.55 -10.25 -22.16
C THR A 6 11.69 -10.86 -23.27
N PHE A 7 10.45 -11.24 -22.96
CA PHE A 7 9.51 -11.77 -23.96
C PHE A 7 9.14 -10.74 -25.01
N GLN A 8 8.92 -9.48 -24.62
CA GLN A 8 8.69 -8.39 -25.58
C GLN A 8 9.90 -8.18 -26.51
N PHE A 9 11.12 -8.18 -25.97
CA PHE A 9 12.34 -8.07 -26.78
C PHE A 9 12.49 -9.22 -27.79
N LEU A 10 12.06 -10.43 -27.43
CA LEU A 10 12.05 -11.60 -28.31
C LEU A 10 10.89 -11.59 -29.32
N GLY A 11 10.07 -10.54 -29.37
CA GLY A 11 8.94 -10.41 -30.29
C GLY A 11 7.72 -11.26 -29.91
N VAL A 12 7.64 -11.73 -28.66
CA VAL A 12 6.50 -12.52 -28.17
C VAL A 12 5.39 -11.57 -27.73
N PRO A 13 4.16 -11.68 -28.28
CA PRO A 13 3.01 -10.92 -27.81
C PRO A 13 2.80 -11.13 -26.31
N THR A 14 2.80 -10.05 -25.55
CA THR A 14 2.81 -10.09 -24.09
C THR A 14 1.72 -9.16 -23.55
N ILE A 15 0.93 -9.65 -22.58
CA ILE A 15 -0.05 -8.88 -21.83
C ILE A 15 0.40 -8.84 -20.37
N LEU A 16 0.41 -7.65 -19.77
CA LEU A 16 0.69 -7.46 -18.35
C LEU A 16 -0.62 -7.33 -17.58
N PHE A 17 -0.82 -8.19 -16.58
CA PHE A 17 -1.89 -8.03 -15.58
C PHE A 17 -1.29 -7.44 -14.31
N GLU A 18 -1.57 -6.16 -14.05
CA GLU A 18 -1.22 -5.52 -12.78
C GLU A 18 -2.38 -5.68 -11.79
N ALA A 19 -2.20 -6.57 -10.81
CA ALA A 19 -3.17 -6.78 -9.74
C ALA A 19 -2.83 -5.88 -8.55
N GLY A 20 -3.70 -4.89 -8.27
CA GLY A 20 -3.63 -4.11 -7.03
C GLY A 20 -4.14 -4.87 -5.80
N HIS A 21 -4.13 -4.21 -4.65
CA HIS A 21 -4.76 -4.70 -3.43
C HIS A 21 -6.27 -4.48 -3.48
N PHE A 22 -7.05 -5.52 -3.18
CA PHE A 22 -8.48 -5.36 -2.93
C PHE A 22 -8.72 -5.02 -1.45
N PRO A 23 -9.58 -4.04 -1.09
CA PRO A 23 -9.76 -3.63 0.29
C PRO A 23 -10.06 -4.80 1.25
N ASN A 24 -9.29 -4.89 2.34
CA ASN A 24 -9.36 -5.94 3.37
C ASN A 24 -8.99 -7.36 2.87
N ASP A 25 -8.29 -7.49 1.75
CA ASP A 25 -7.88 -8.77 1.15
C ASP A 25 -6.35 -8.95 1.21
N TYR A 26 -5.79 -8.96 2.42
CA TYR A 26 -4.34 -9.11 2.61
C TYR A 26 -3.81 -10.47 2.12
N GLU A 27 -4.61 -11.53 2.25
CA GLU A 27 -4.30 -12.86 1.70
C GLU A 27 -4.46 -12.92 0.17
N ARG A 28 -4.99 -11.86 -0.46
CA ARG A 28 -5.18 -11.70 -1.90
C ARG A 28 -6.10 -12.73 -2.55
N GLU A 29 -7.07 -13.27 -1.82
CA GLU A 29 -8.01 -14.25 -2.34
C GLU A 29 -8.98 -13.65 -3.38
N ILE A 30 -9.46 -12.42 -3.12
CA ILE A 30 -10.32 -11.68 -4.05
C ILE A 30 -9.50 -11.18 -5.23
N THR A 31 -8.30 -10.64 -5.00
CA THR A 31 -7.37 -10.25 -6.09
C THR A 31 -7.07 -11.45 -6.98
N ARG A 32 -6.78 -12.63 -6.42
CA ARG A 32 -6.54 -13.87 -7.17
C ARG A 32 -7.76 -14.29 -8.00
N LYS A 33 -8.97 -14.17 -7.45
CA LYS A 33 -10.20 -14.45 -8.19
C LYS A 33 -10.34 -13.56 -9.43
N PHE A 34 -10.06 -12.26 -9.33
CA PHE A 34 -10.13 -11.37 -10.49
C PHE A 34 -9.06 -11.67 -11.53
N ILE A 35 -7.83 -11.97 -11.10
CA ILE A 35 -6.77 -12.41 -12.02
C ILE A 35 -7.16 -13.69 -12.75
N PHE A 36 -7.77 -14.65 -12.05
CA PHE A 36 -8.30 -15.85 -12.67
C PHE A 36 -9.35 -15.54 -13.74
N PHE A 37 -10.31 -14.67 -13.45
CA PHE A 37 -11.30 -14.24 -14.45
C PHE A 37 -10.65 -13.55 -15.65
N SER A 38 -9.68 -12.66 -15.43
CA SER A 38 -8.94 -12.00 -16.52
C SER A 38 -8.21 -12.99 -17.43
N LEU A 39 -7.61 -14.03 -16.86
CA LEU A 39 -6.96 -15.10 -17.63
C LEU A 39 -7.97 -15.89 -18.46
N ILE A 40 -9.10 -16.31 -17.88
CA ILE A 40 -10.16 -17.03 -18.61
C ILE A 40 -10.69 -16.19 -19.77
N SER A 41 -11.07 -14.93 -19.51
CA SER A 41 -11.56 -14.02 -20.55
C SER A 41 -10.53 -13.80 -21.66
N SER A 42 -9.23 -13.77 -21.32
CA SER A 42 -8.17 -13.65 -22.32
C SER A 42 -8.10 -14.87 -23.22
N PHE A 43 -8.20 -16.08 -22.67
CA PHE A 43 -8.20 -17.31 -23.46
C PHE A 43 -9.44 -17.45 -24.34
N GLU A 44 -10.61 -17.08 -23.83
CA GLU A 44 -11.86 -17.05 -24.61
C GLU A 44 -11.72 -16.12 -25.82
N LEU A 45 -11.27 -14.88 -25.62
CA LEU A 45 -11.07 -13.92 -26.70
C LEU A 45 -10.02 -14.37 -27.73
N ILE A 46 -8.92 -14.97 -27.27
CA ILE A 46 -7.89 -15.54 -28.16
C ILE A 46 -8.48 -16.69 -29.00
N SER A 47 -9.29 -17.56 -28.38
CA SER A 47 -9.87 -18.73 -29.05
C SER A 47 -10.93 -18.35 -30.09
N GLU A 48 -11.72 -17.31 -29.85
CA GLU A 48 -12.79 -16.88 -30.76
C GLU A 48 -12.25 -16.10 -31.98
N ASN A 49 -10.96 -15.77 -32.00
CA ASN A 49 -10.28 -14.97 -33.02
C ASN A 49 -11.03 -13.65 -33.32
N VAL A 50 -11.65 -13.08 -32.29
CA VAL A 50 -12.44 -11.85 -32.38
C VAL A 50 -11.47 -10.68 -32.52
N LEU A 51 -11.14 -10.37 -33.76
CA LEU A 51 -10.41 -9.16 -34.13
C LEU A 51 -11.36 -7.97 -34.02
N VAL A 52 -11.52 -7.42 -32.81
CA VAL A 52 -12.23 -6.15 -32.65
C VAL A 52 -11.31 -5.04 -33.14
N ASP A 53 -11.75 -4.34 -34.18
CA ASP A 53 -11.06 -3.16 -34.67
C ASP A 53 -11.02 -2.06 -33.59
N ASN A 54 -9.81 -1.56 -33.34
CA ASN A 54 -9.54 -0.23 -32.79
C ASN A 54 -9.97 0.12 -31.34
N ARG A 55 -9.66 -0.73 -30.34
CA ARG A 55 -9.79 -0.40 -28.89
C ARG A 55 -8.54 0.21 -28.23
N ILE A 56 -7.59 0.72 -29.02
CA ILE A 56 -6.35 1.30 -28.48
C ILE A 56 -6.63 2.56 -27.65
N ASN A 57 -7.61 3.37 -28.04
CA ASN A 57 -7.99 4.56 -27.27
C ASN A 57 -8.59 4.18 -25.91
N ASP A 58 -9.40 3.12 -25.85
CA ASP A 58 -9.95 2.61 -24.59
C ASP A 58 -8.82 2.17 -23.66
N TYR A 59 -7.82 1.47 -24.19
CA TYR A 59 -6.64 1.06 -23.42
C TYR A 59 -5.84 2.26 -22.90
N LEU A 60 -5.57 3.25 -23.75
CA LEU A 60 -4.81 4.45 -23.36
C LEU A 60 -5.58 5.34 -22.36
N ASN A 61 -6.91 5.21 -22.29
CA ASN A 61 -7.74 5.89 -21.32
C ASN A 61 -7.79 5.19 -19.95
N ILE A 62 -7.24 3.97 -19.81
CA ILE A 62 -7.11 3.31 -18.51
C ILE A 62 -6.20 4.16 -17.63
N SER A 63 -6.66 4.46 -16.42
CA SER A 63 -5.89 5.23 -15.44
C SER A 63 -4.56 4.54 -15.12
N GLN A 64 -3.48 5.29 -15.22
CA GLN A 64 -2.15 4.80 -14.87
C GLN A 64 -2.08 4.50 -13.38
N ASN A 65 -1.42 3.40 -13.04
CA ASN A 65 -1.16 3.02 -11.66
C ASN A 65 -0.26 4.07 -10.99
N LYS A 66 -0.61 4.49 -9.77
CA LYS A 66 0.19 5.43 -8.97
C LYS A 66 0.45 4.82 -7.60
N VAL A 67 1.69 4.89 -7.14
CA VAL A 67 2.08 4.45 -5.80
C VAL A 67 1.69 5.51 -4.79
N VAL A 68 0.39 5.58 -4.47
CA VAL A 68 -0.20 6.57 -3.54
C VAL A 68 -0.85 5.92 -2.32
N PHE A 69 -0.72 4.60 -2.17
CA PHE A 69 -1.28 3.86 -1.04
C PHE A 69 -0.18 3.38 -0.09
N TYR A 70 -0.47 3.50 1.20
CA TYR A 70 0.26 2.88 2.30
C TYR A 70 -0.63 1.90 3.06
N ASP A 71 -0.05 0.99 3.84
CA ASP A 71 -0.86 0.09 4.68
C ASP A 71 -1.60 0.85 5.77
N PHE A 72 -0.94 1.82 6.40
CA PHE A 72 -1.49 2.63 7.49
C PHE A 72 -1.28 4.13 7.25
N MET A 73 -2.33 4.90 7.50
CA MET A 73 -2.27 6.37 7.52
C MET A 73 -2.87 6.91 8.81
N TYR A 74 -2.10 7.73 9.53
CA TYR A 74 -2.52 8.41 10.75
C TYR A 74 -2.62 9.90 10.47
N LYS A 75 -3.84 10.42 10.61
CA LYS A 75 -4.18 11.82 10.29
C LYS A 75 -4.33 12.65 11.55
N ASN A 76 -4.05 13.94 11.44
CA ASN A 76 -4.25 14.94 12.50
C ASN A 76 -3.59 14.57 13.83
N ILE A 77 -2.29 14.27 13.80
CA ILE A 77 -1.53 13.85 14.98
C ILE A 77 -0.73 15.04 15.51
N LYS A 78 -0.84 15.30 16.82
CA LYS A 78 -0.09 16.37 17.49
C LYS A 78 1.28 15.86 17.90
N ILE A 79 2.33 16.55 17.46
CA ILE A 79 3.73 16.21 17.78
C ILE A 79 4.44 17.43 18.37
N ASN A 80 5.46 17.18 19.19
CA ASN A 80 6.37 18.22 19.66
C ASN A 80 7.71 18.05 18.94
N TYR A 81 8.01 18.96 18.02
CA TYR A 81 9.24 18.97 17.24
C TYR A 81 10.06 20.20 17.63
N ASP A 82 11.24 19.98 18.23
CA ASP A 82 12.14 21.04 18.71
C ASP A 82 11.46 22.11 19.59
N GLY A 83 10.50 21.69 20.43
CA GLY A 83 9.78 22.57 21.35
C GLY A 83 8.55 23.27 20.74
N ILE A 84 8.26 23.04 19.46
CA ILE A 84 7.10 23.58 18.76
C ILE A 84 6.04 22.47 18.61
N GLU A 85 4.82 22.77 19.03
CA GLU A 85 3.67 21.89 18.79
C GLU A 85 3.13 22.12 17.37
N ILE A 86 3.07 21.05 16.59
CA ILE A 86 2.47 21.05 15.26
C ILE A 86 1.52 19.86 15.09
N ILE A 87 0.57 20.00 14.17
CA ILE A 87 -0.28 18.91 13.71
C ILE A 87 0.34 18.37 12.42
N THR A 88 0.51 17.05 12.35
CA THR A 88 1.09 16.38 11.19
C THR A 88 0.33 15.09 10.87
N ASN A 89 0.64 14.50 9.72
CA ASN A 89 0.21 13.17 9.35
C ASN A 89 1.43 12.27 9.22
N PHE A 90 1.26 10.97 9.37
CA PHE A 90 2.31 10.02 9.03
C PHE A 90 1.73 8.70 8.53
N VAL A 91 2.56 7.96 7.81
CA VAL A 91 2.18 6.67 7.21
C VAL A 91 3.16 5.59 7.60
N ALA A 92 2.65 4.36 7.66
CA ALA A 92 3.46 3.17 7.86
C ALA A 92 3.15 2.11 6.80
N GLN A 93 4.17 1.31 6.49
CA GLN A 93 4.11 0.21 5.52
C GLN A 93 4.69 -1.04 6.16
N TYR A 94 4.06 -2.18 5.90
CA TYR A 94 4.62 -3.49 6.19
C TYR A 94 5.85 -3.76 5.33
N LYS A 95 6.90 -4.24 6.01
CA LYS A 95 8.06 -4.88 5.40
C LYS A 95 8.02 -6.36 5.73
N GLU A 96 8.31 -7.17 4.72
CA GLU A 96 8.53 -8.60 4.88
C GLU A 96 9.93 -8.83 5.45
N GLU A 97 9.99 -9.45 6.63
CA GLU A 97 11.23 -9.80 7.31
C GLU A 97 11.29 -11.31 7.51
N LEU A 98 12.39 -11.92 7.08
CA LEU A 98 12.63 -13.35 7.27
C LEU A 98 13.23 -13.59 8.66
N ILE A 99 12.44 -14.15 9.57
CA ILE A 99 12.85 -14.48 10.94
C ILE A 99 12.52 -15.95 11.16
N GLU A 100 13.50 -16.76 11.58
CA GLU A 100 13.31 -18.19 11.88
C GLU A 100 12.62 -18.99 10.74
N ASN A 101 13.01 -18.72 9.49
CA ASN A 101 12.43 -19.30 8.27
C ASN A 101 10.92 -19.03 8.08
N LYS A 102 10.39 -17.98 8.72
CA LYS A 102 9.04 -17.48 8.50
C LYS A 102 9.10 -16.04 8.05
N ILE A 103 8.19 -15.68 7.15
CA ILE A 103 8.01 -14.30 6.74
C ILE A 103 7.13 -13.62 7.79
N HIS A 104 7.64 -12.53 8.35
CA HIS A 104 6.92 -11.67 9.29
C HIS A 104 6.66 -10.32 8.65
N PHE A 105 5.44 -9.82 8.75
CA PHE A 105 5.08 -8.47 8.31
C PHE A 105 5.22 -7.50 9.48
N ASN A 106 6.25 -6.66 9.43
CA ASN A 106 6.51 -5.64 10.44
C ASN A 106 6.27 -4.25 9.85
N ALA A 107 5.40 -3.46 10.46
CA ALA A 107 5.04 -2.12 10.02
C ALA A 107 6.11 -1.12 10.44
N TYR A 108 6.55 -0.30 9.49
CA TYR A 108 7.53 0.75 9.71
C TYR A 108 6.98 2.09 9.24
N ILE A 109 7.26 3.15 9.99
CA ILE A 109 6.96 4.53 9.60
C ILE A 109 7.80 4.88 8.37
N ILE A 110 7.15 5.29 7.27
CA ILE A 110 7.82 5.53 5.98
C ILE A 110 7.93 7.01 5.66
N GLU A 111 6.91 7.81 5.99
CA GLU A 111 6.85 9.23 5.68
C GLU A 111 6.06 9.96 6.78
N VAL A 112 6.45 11.21 7.07
CA VAL A 112 5.82 12.10 8.05
C VAL A 112 5.72 13.50 7.42
N GLY A 113 4.58 14.15 7.53
CA GLY A 113 4.37 15.50 7.01
C GLY A 113 3.08 15.66 6.22
N GLU A 114 3.17 16.39 5.11
CA GLU A 114 2.05 16.66 4.21
C GLU A 114 1.77 15.46 3.30
N LEU A 115 0.61 14.83 3.51
CA LEU A 115 0.24 13.56 2.88
C LEU A 115 -1.14 13.62 2.19
N GLU A 116 -1.56 14.81 1.74
CA GLU A 116 -2.91 15.08 1.21
C GLU A 116 -3.30 14.22 0.00
N ASN A 117 -2.32 13.79 -0.79
CA ASN A 117 -2.53 12.98 -2.01
C ASN A 117 -2.24 11.48 -1.82
N TYR A 118 -2.05 11.05 -0.57
CA TYR A 118 -1.80 9.66 -0.21
C TYR A 118 -2.96 9.09 0.60
N PHE A 119 -3.08 7.77 0.57
CA PHE A 119 -4.19 7.03 1.17
C PHE A 119 -3.67 5.85 1.98
N GLY A 120 -4.37 5.51 3.07
CA GLY A 120 -4.11 4.29 3.82
C GLY A 120 -5.11 3.18 3.47
N HIS A 121 -4.67 1.92 3.39
CA HIS A 121 -5.61 0.78 3.45
C HIS A 121 -6.35 0.76 4.79
N TYR A 122 -5.65 1.14 5.86
CA TYR A 122 -6.21 1.53 7.13
C TYR A 122 -5.93 3.02 7.38
N GLU A 123 -6.99 3.79 7.65
CA GLU A 123 -6.85 5.20 8.04
C GLU A 123 -7.38 5.43 9.45
N TYR A 124 -6.62 6.20 10.24
CA TYR A 124 -6.99 6.58 11.59
C TYR A 124 -6.82 8.08 11.78
N ASP A 125 -7.92 8.76 12.12
CA ASP A 125 -7.89 10.16 12.53
C ASP A 125 -7.62 10.25 14.04
N GLY A 126 -6.45 10.78 14.41
CA GLY A 126 -6.07 10.95 15.79
C GLY A 126 -6.70 12.15 16.48
N LYS A 127 -7.43 13.02 15.77
CA LYS A 127 -8.15 14.16 16.36
C LYS A 127 -7.27 15.01 17.28
N GLU A 128 -6.07 15.33 16.79
CA GLU A 128 -5.02 16.06 17.49
C GLU A 128 -4.48 15.37 18.75
N ALA A 129 -4.63 14.05 18.86
CA ALA A 129 -4.01 13.29 19.94
C ALA A 129 -2.49 13.44 19.91
N ILE A 130 -1.90 13.51 21.10
CA ILE A 130 -0.46 13.69 21.28
C ILE A 130 0.24 12.36 21.01
N TYR A 131 1.19 12.37 20.08
CA TYR A 131 2.06 11.23 19.80
C TYR A 131 3.11 11.05 20.90
N SER A 132 3.41 9.80 21.22
CA SER A 132 4.59 9.42 21.99
C SER A 132 5.01 7.99 21.65
N ASP A 133 6.30 7.72 21.68
CA ASP A 133 6.89 6.39 21.56
C ASP A 133 7.91 6.18 22.72
N ASP A 134 8.61 5.03 22.74
CA ASP A 134 9.56 4.69 23.82
C ASP A 134 10.85 5.56 23.81
N LEU A 135 11.11 6.29 22.72
CA LEU A 135 12.33 7.04 22.42
C LEU A 135 12.09 8.54 22.20
N SER A 136 10.90 8.95 21.72
CA SER A 136 10.58 10.31 21.28
C SER A 136 9.10 10.68 21.39
N ASN A 137 8.81 11.97 21.21
CA ASN A 137 7.46 12.53 21.11
C ASN A 137 7.07 12.92 19.67
N PHE A 138 7.75 12.34 18.68
CA PHE A 138 7.43 12.52 17.27
C PHE A 138 7.79 11.25 16.47
N PRO A 139 7.01 10.91 15.43
CA PRO A 139 7.26 9.73 14.60
C PRO A 139 8.56 9.90 13.81
N LYS A 140 9.46 8.91 13.88
CA LYS A 140 10.70 8.90 13.07
C LYS A 140 10.63 7.87 11.97
N LEU A 141 11.22 8.23 10.83
CA LEU A 141 11.31 7.35 9.67
C LEU A 141 12.07 6.06 9.99
N ASN A 142 11.64 4.96 9.38
CA ASN A 142 12.18 3.62 9.53
C ASN A 142 12.14 3.04 10.96
N GLN A 143 11.34 3.61 11.86
CA GLN A 143 11.02 2.97 13.14
C GLN A 143 9.79 2.08 13.00
N LYS A 144 9.71 1.05 13.85
CA LYS A 144 8.50 0.23 13.95
C LYS A 144 7.30 1.12 14.27
N ALA A 145 6.15 0.82 13.69
CA ALA A 145 4.88 1.51 13.94
C ALA A 145 4.26 1.07 15.28
N ASP A 146 5.08 1.12 16.34
CA ASP A 146 4.72 0.85 17.72
C ASP A 146 4.79 2.19 18.47
N PHE A 147 3.63 2.74 18.83
CA PHE A 147 3.53 4.08 19.42
C PHE A 147 2.27 4.23 20.26
N TYR A 148 2.11 5.39 20.87
CA TYR A 148 0.97 5.74 21.70
C TYR A 148 0.38 7.07 21.25
N LEU A 149 -0.95 7.15 21.31
CA LEU A 149 -1.69 8.41 21.22
C LEU A 149 -2.30 8.72 22.58
N ASN A 150 -2.13 9.96 23.06
CA ASN A 150 -2.54 10.44 24.39
C ASN A 150 -2.05 9.55 25.55
N LYS A 151 -0.97 8.78 25.34
CA LYS A 151 -0.36 7.81 26.27
C LYS A 151 -1.25 6.63 26.66
N ASN A 152 -2.50 6.55 26.19
CA ASN A 152 -3.47 5.53 26.60
C ASN A 152 -3.91 4.63 25.43
N VAL A 153 -3.88 5.12 24.19
CA VAL A 153 -4.16 4.31 23.00
C VAL A 153 -2.84 3.79 22.45
N LYS A 154 -2.57 2.50 22.67
CA LYS A 154 -1.36 1.84 22.17
C LYS A 154 -1.59 1.30 20.77
N PHE A 155 -0.69 1.63 19.85
CA PHE A 155 -0.57 1.00 18.54
C PHE A 155 0.61 0.03 18.57
N VAL A 156 0.42 -1.16 18.00
CA VAL A 156 1.45 -2.17 17.78
C VAL A 156 1.32 -2.71 16.37
N ASN A 157 2.43 -2.73 15.65
CA ASN A 157 2.52 -3.20 14.27
C ASN A 157 1.48 -2.52 13.34
N GLY A 158 1.26 -1.23 13.56
CA GLY A 158 0.33 -0.40 12.80
C GLY A 158 -1.13 -0.37 13.28
N LEU A 159 -1.52 -1.26 14.20
CA LEU A 159 -2.92 -1.40 14.63
C LEU A 159 -3.10 -1.10 16.12
N ILE A 160 -4.31 -0.68 16.52
CA ILE A 160 -4.65 -0.48 17.93
C ILE A 160 -4.52 -1.83 18.65
N LYS A 161 -3.73 -1.87 19.72
CA LYS A 161 -3.64 -3.03 20.60
C LYS A 161 -4.85 -3.04 21.54
N SER A 162 -5.73 -4.01 21.34
CA SER A 162 -6.84 -4.33 22.25
C SER A 162 -6.38 -4.97 23.56
#